data_AF-A0A1C4ZGY0-F1
#
_entry.id   AF-A0A1C4ZGY0-F1
#
_cell.length_a   1.000
_cell.length_b   1.000
_cell.length_c   1.000
_cell.angle_alpha   90.00
_cell.angle_beta   90.00
_cell.angle_gamma   90.00
#
_symmetry.space_group_name_H-M   'P 1'
#
loop_
_entity.id
_entity.type
_entity.pdbx_description
1 polymer ?
#
loop_
_entity_poly.entity_id
_entity_poly.type
_entity_poly.pdbx_seq_one_letter_code
_entity_poly.pdbx_strand_id
1 'polypeptide(L)'
;MRVPIHDGYQVRVTNEITVPLLPCASIDDIVAFYEVLGFHTTYQQRKPNPAVGLQREDLHLQFFEIAGFDPAQSYGSCLVLTSDTGQLYRAFAAGMRAAYGKVLVSGTPRMTRPRARKNADGMSGFSVIDPGGNWIRVFQSAPASPAPAPTGRLGKAMANAVVQSDSRGDARQAARILDSALARPEADDDPVALVEVLVYRAEVAMALNDPATAVEMLARVDRVALSADDATRAAAAYEAATDLAAALS
;
A
#
# COMPACT_ATOMS: atom_id res chain seq x y z
N MET A 1 1.69 39.50 10.51
CA MET A 1 2.52 39.32 9.31
C MET A 1 1.64 38.68 8.25
N ARG A 2 1.19 39.47 7.25
CA ARG A 2 0.26 39.02 6.20
C ARG A 2 1.02 38.12 5.22
N VAL A 3 0.53 36.91 5.01
CA VAL A 3 0.95 36.03 3.91
C VAL A 3 0.34 36.61 2.63
N PRO A 4 1.14 36.94 1.60
CA PRO A 4 0.59 37.36 0.32
C PRO A 4 -0.06 36.16 -0.36
N ILE A 5 -1.36 36.27 -0.62
CA ILE A 5 -2.12 35.37 -1.47
C ILE A 5 -1.77 35.75 -2.91
N HIS A 6 -0.92 34.95 -3.56
CA HIS A 6 -0.65 35.11 -4.99
C HIS A 6 -1.80 34.50 -5.80
N ASP A 7 -2.26 35.25 -6.80
CA ASP A 7 -3.34 34.92 -7.75
C ASP A 7 -3.00 33.69 -8.62
N GLY A 8 -3.11 32.51 -8.03
CA GLY A 8 -2.89 31.23 -8.70
C GLY A 8 -3.69 30.10 -8.06
N TYR A 9 -4.94 30.36 -7.67
CA TYR A 9 -5.82 29.34 -7.11
C TYR A 9 -7.27 29.76 -7.23
N GLN A 10 -8.03 29.10 -8.10
CA GLN A 10 -9.48 29.05 -7.97
C GLN A 10 -9.94 27.63 -8.26
N VAL A 11 -9.58 26.69 -7.38
CA VAL A 11 -10.51 25.59 -7.13
C VAL A 11 -11.76 26.27 -6.59
N ARG A 12 -12.87 26.26 -7.34
CA ARG A 12 -14.15 26.74 -6.84
C ARG A 12 -14.59 25.78 -5.75
N VAL A 13 -14.19 26.08 -4.52
CA VAL A 13 -14.70 25.37 -3.36
C VAL A 13 -15.97 26.08 -2.93
N THR A 14 -17.10 25.39 -2.99
CA THR A 14 -18.37 25.91 -2.51
C THR A 14 -18.49 25.84 -0.98
N ASN A 15 -17.66 25.03 -0.32
CA ASN A 15 -17.66 24.73 1.12
C ASN A 15 -16.22 24.64 1.70
N GLU A 16 -16.04 24.10 2.91
CA GLU A 16 -14.74 23.84 3.51
C GLU A 16 -14.05 22.59 2.92
N ILE A 17 -12.72 22.64 2.77
CA ILE A 17 -11.85 21.49 2.43
C ILE A 17 -10.79 21.34 3.53
N THR A 18 -10.49 20.09 3.88
CA THR A 18 -9.34 19.74 4.75
C THR A 18 -8.22 19.14 3.89
N VAL A 19 -7.01 19.66 4.02
CA VAL A 19 -5.81 19.15 3.33
C VAL A 19 -4.79 18.71 4.38
N PRO A 20 -4.33 17.44 4.35
CA PRO A 20 -3.27 17.00 5.26
C PRO A 20 -1.94 17.66 4.88
N LEU A 21 -1.17 18.06 5.89
CA LEU A 21 0.21 18.52 5.76
C LEU A 21 1.14 17.43 6.30
N LEU A 22 1.99 16.88 5.44
CA LEU A 22 2.85 15.74 5.74
C LEU A 22 4.34 16.13 5.75
N PRO A 23 5.14 15.63 6.71
CA PRO A 23 6.56 15.94 6.77
C PRO A 23 7.35 15.19 5.69
N CYS A 24 8.46 15.78 5.26
CA CYS A 24 9.43 15.11 4.38
C CYS A 24 10.84 15.66 4.61
N ALA A 25 11.84 14.94 4.12
CA ALA A 25 13.23 15.41 4.10
C ALA A 25 13.53 16.29 2.86
N SER A 26 12.79 16.08 1.77
CA SER A 26 13.00 16.71 0.46
C SER A 26 11.66 16.82 -0.29
N ILE A 27 11.22 18.04 -0.62
CA ILE A 27 10.02 18.25 -1.46
C ILE A 27 10.26 17.78 -2.90
N ASP A 28 11.51 17.79 -3.37
CA ASP A 28 11.84 17.36 -4.73
C ASP A 28 11.67 15.83 -4.87
N ASP A 29 12.05 15.05 -3.86
CA ASP A 29 11.82 13.58 -3.84
C ASP A 29 10.32 13.25 -3.76
N ILE A 30 9.56 14.04 -2.99
CA ILE A 30 8.09 13.93 -2.92
C ILE A 30 7.48 14.22 -4.29
N VAL A 31 7.82 15.33 -4.93
CA VAL A 31 7.30 15.69 -6.26
C VAL A 31 7.58 14.57 -7.26
N ALA A 32 8.83 14.14 -7.37
CA ALA A 32 9.23 13.10 -8.31
C ALA A 32 8.44 11.80 -8.10
N PHE A 33 8.24 11.37 -6.85
CA PHE A 33 7.48 10.16 -6.55
C PHE A 33 5.99 10.29 -6.84
N TYR A 34 5.36 11.41 -6.47
CA TYR A 34 3.92 11.58 -6.65
C TYR A 34 3.54 11.86 -8.11
N GLU A 35 4.42 12.45 -8.92
CA GLU A 35 4.25 12.54 -10.38
C GLU A 35 4.15 11.13 -11.01
N VAL A 36 4.93 10.17 -10.53
CA VAL A 36 4.80 8.76 -10.95
C VAL A 36 3.41 8.20 -10.61
N LEU A 37 2.78 8.66 -9.54
CA LEU A 37 1.42 8.26 -9.16
C LEU A 37 0.31 9.06 -9.89
N GLY A 38 0.69 9.95 -10.82
CA GLY A 38 -0.23 10.77 -11.60
C GLY A 38 -0.70 12.04 -10.90
N PHE A 39 0.01 12.50 -9.87
CA PHE A 39 -0.23 13.82 -9.29
C PHE A 39 0.49 14.91 -10.10
N HIS A 40 0.03 16.15 -9.95
CA HIS A 40 0.74 17.33 -10.44
C HIS A 40 0.89 18.37 -9.32
N THR A 41 1.91 19.21 -9.45
CA THR A 41 2.17 20.30 -8.52
C THR A 41 1.15 21.43 -8.71
N THR A 42 0.49 21.84 -7.61
CA THR A 42 -0.45 22.96 -7.58
C THR A 42 0.10 24.17 -6.84
N TYR A 43 1.08 23.96 -5.97
CA TYR A 43 1.77 25.00 -5.22
C TYR A 43 3.19 24.55 -4.92
N GLN A 44 4.17 25.46 -5.02
CA GLN A 44 5.53 25.18 -4.58
C GLN A 44 6.17 26.42 -4.00
N GLN A 45 6.79 26.28 -2.83
CA GLN A 45 7.63 27.28 -2.19
C GLN A 45 8.96 26.64 -1.82
N ARG A 46 10.08 27.27 -2.22
CA ARG A 46 11.42 26.77 -1.88
C ARG A 46 12.06 27.47 -0.68
N LYS A 47 11.64 28.69 -0.35
CA LYS A 47 12.14 29.49 0.79
C LYS A 47 11.05 30.44 1.31
N PRO A 48 11.07 30.83 2.60
CA PRO A 48 11.97 30.35 3.66
C PRO A 48 11.63 28.94 4.16
N ASN A 49 10.39 28.48 3.98
CA ASN A 49 9.91 27.17 4.43
C ASN A 49 9.56 26.34 3.20
N PRO A 50 10.39 25.36 2.81
CA PRO A 50 10.10 24.54 1.64
C PRO A 50 8.81 23.75 1.83
N ALA A 51 7.90 23.86 0.86
CA ALA A 51 6.61 23.19 0.87
C ALA A 51 6.09 23.00 -0.55
N VAL A 52 5.28 21.97 -0.75
CA VAL A 52 4.66 21.66 -2.02
C VAL A 52 3.24 21.16 -1.83
N GLY A 53 2.32 21.65 -2.65
CA GLY A 53 0.95 21.14 -2.79
C GLY A 53 0.86 20.28 -4.05
N LEU A 54 0.30 19.09 -3.91
CA LEU A 54 0.14 18.10 -4.98
C LEU A 54 -1.33 17.71 -5.09
N GLN A 55 -1.80 17.54 -6.33
CA GLN A 55 -3.18 17.15 -6.61
C GLN A 55 -3.26 16.04 -7.66
N ARG A 56 -4.17 15.09 -7.42
CA ARG A 56 -4.65 14.13 -8.40
C ARG A 56 -6.17 14.05 -8.27
N GLU A 57 -6.91 14.52 -9.29
CA GLU A 57 -8.37 14.61 -9.21
C GLU A 57 -8.79 15.34 -7.91
N ASP A 58 -9.66 14.76 -7.09
CA ASP A 58 -10.11 15.31 -5.80
C ASP A 58 -9.16 15.01 -4.63
N LEU A 59 -8.02 14.37 -4.87
CA LEU A 59 -7.04 14.05 -3.85
C LEU A 59 -5.97 15.14 -3.76
N HIS A 60 -6.05 15.95 -2.70
CA HIS A 60 -5.13 17.05 -2.40
C HIS A 60 -4.24 16.67 -1.23
N LEU A 61 -2.92 16.79 -1.39
CA LEU A 61 -1.93 16.55 -0.35
C LEU A 61 -0.94 17.72 -0.31
N GLN A 62 -0.51 18.12 0.88
CA GLN A 62 0.56 19.10 1.04
C GLN A 62 1.71 18.52 1.85
N PHE A 63 2.92 18.89 1.48
CA PHE A 63 4.15 18.45 2.13
C PHE A 63 5.01 19.63 2.53
N PHE A 64 5.80 19.47 3.59
CA PHE A 64 6.74 20.46 4.07
C PHE A 64 8.05 19.80 4.50
N GLU A 65 9.17 20.46 4.20
CA GLU A 65 10.48 19.94 4.59
C GLU A 65 10.77 20.21 6.07
N ILE A 66 11.37 19.21 6.71
CA ILE A 66 12.00 19.33 8.02
C ILE A 66 13.48 18.97 7.83
N ALA A 67 14.37 19.92 8.15
CA ALA A 67 15.81 19.70 8.01
C ALA A 67 16.29 18.54 8.91
N GLY A 68 16.99 17.57 8.32
CA GLY A 68 17.49 16.39 9.03
C GLY A 68 16.41 15.37 9.42
N PHE A 69 15.20 15.47 8.85
CA PHE A 69 14.13 14.52 9.09
C PHE A 69 14.49 13.13 8.57
N ASP A 70 14.34 12.12 9.42
CA ASP A 70 14.49 10.72 9.07
C ASP A 70 13.12 10.13 8.68
N PRO A 71 12.89 9.75 7.41
CA PRO A 71 11.66 9.11 6.97
C PRO A 71 11.29 7.85 7.78
N ALA A 72 12.27 7.12 8.33
CA ALA A 72 12.02 5.93 9.15
C ALA A 72 11.35 6.27 10.50
N GLN A 73 11.43 7.54 10.94
CA GLN A 73 10.80 8.05 12.15
C GLN A 73 9.51 8.84 11.87
N SER A 74 9.03 8.84 10.61
CA SER A 74 7.82 9.57 10.26
C SER A 74 6.60 9.03 11.00
N TYR A 75 5.86 9.94 11.63
CA TYR A 75 4.52 9.70 12.16
C TYR A 75 3.43 10.21 11.20
N GLY A 76 3.82 10.73 10.03
CA GLY A 76 2.89 11.28 9.06
C GLY A 76 1.96 10.22 8.52
N SER A 77 0.65 10.49 8.55
CA SER A 77 -0.34 9.62 7.97
C SER A 77 -1.57 10.42 7.55
N CYS A 78 -2.22 9.98 6.47
CA CYS A 78 -3.52 10.49 6.11
C CYS A 78 -4.44 9.34 5.68
N LEU A 79 -5.74 9.57 5.83
CA LEU A 79 -6.79 8.69 5.32
C LEU A 79 -7.28 9.24 4.00
N VAL A 80 -7.34 8.37 2.99
CA VAL A 80 -7.92 8.65 1.68
C VAL A 80 -9.09 7.70 1.50
N LEU A 81 -10.27 8.24 1.22
CA LEU A 81 -11.47 7.46 0.94
C LEU A 81 -11.77 7.49 -0.55
N THR A 82 -11.99 6.33 -1.15
CA THR A 82 -12.33 6.19 -2.57
C THR A 82 -13.46 5.18 -2.78
N SER A 83 -14.21 5.30 -3.86
CA SER A 83 -15.24 4.32 -4.22
C SER A 83 -14.64 2.99 -4.72
N ASP A 84 -13.45 3.03 -5.34
CA ASP A 84 -12.78 1.87 -5.91
C ASP A 84 -11.27 1.87 -5.58
N THR A 85 -10.92 1.12 -4.54
CA THR A 85 -9.52 0.93 -4.12
C THR A 85 -8.69 0.18 -5.18
N GLY A 86 -9.31 -0.71 -5.95
CA GLY A 86 -8.64 -1.48 -6.99
C GLY A 86 -8.27 -0.63 -8.19
N GLN A 87 -9.16 0.26 -8.63
CA GLN A 87 -8.89 1.22 -9.70
C GLN A 87 -7.72 2.15 -9.32
N LEU A 88 -7.76 2.75 -8.12
CA LEU A 88 -6.69 3.64 -7.68
C LEU A 88 -5.35 2.92 -7.54
N TYR A 89 -5.35 1.71 -6.96
CA TYR A 89 -4.15 0.88 -6.89
C TYR A 89 -3.56 0.57 -8.27
N ARG A 90 -4.40 0.15 -9.24
CA ARG A 90 -3.93 -0.16 -10.60
C ARG A 90 -3.33 1.07 -11.29
N ALA A 91 -3.91 2.25 -11.09
CA ALA A 91 -3.36 3.49 -11.63
C ALA A 91 -1.96 3.78 -11.06
N PHE A 92 -1.79 3.66 -9.74
CA PHE A 92 -0.49 3.84 -9.08
C PHE A 92 0.52 2.78 -9.51
N ALA A 93 0.12 1.51 -9.58
CA ALA A 93 0.97 0.41 -10.00
C ALA A 93 1.42 0.57 -11.46
N ALA A 94 0.55 1.03 -12.35
CA ALA A 94 0.91 1.32 -13.74
C ALA A 94 1.98 2.41 -13.85
N GLY A 95 1.83 3.50 -13.09
CA GLY A 95 2.84 4.55 -12.99
C GLY A 95 4.19 4.03 -12.49
N MET A 96 4.18 3.27 -11.39
CA MET A 96 5.40 2.65 -10.85
C MET A 96 6.07 1.72 -11.85
N ARG A 97 5.31 0.86 -12.55
CA ARG A 97 5.87 -0.02 -13.58
C ARG A 97 6.48 0.77 -14.74
N ALA A 98 5.86 1.88 -15.15
CA ALA A 98 6.41 2.73 -16.21
C ALA A 98 7.72 3.43 -15.79
N ALA A 99 7.80 3.92 -14.54
CA ALA A 99 8.96 4.67 -14.06
C ALA A 99 10.10 3.78 -13.55
N TYR A 100 9.78 2.66 -12.90
CA TYR A 100 10.73 1.82 -12.17
C TYR A 100 10.85 0.40 -12.74
N GLY A 101 10.06 0.05 -13.75
CA GLY A 101 9.96 -1.32 -14.30
C GLY A 101 9.20 -2.30 -13.41
N LYS A 102 8.80 -1.89 -12.19
CA LYS A 102 8.14 -2.74 -11.19
C LYS A 102 7.27 -1.94 -10.22
N VAL A 103 6.40 -2.65 -9.51
CA VAL A 103 5.72 -2.10 -8.32
C VAL A 103 6.70 -2.13 -7.14
N LEU A 104 6.84 -1.02 -6.43
CA LEU A 104 7.70 -0.94 -5.25
C LEU A 104 6.99 -1.59 -4.06
N VAL A 105 7.48 -2.76 -3.60
CA VAL A 105 6.86 -3.57 -2.53
C VAL A 105 7.66 -3.56 -1.22
N SER A 106 8.87 -3.00 -1.23
CA SER A 106 9.82 -2.99 -0.12
C SER A 106 10.51 -1.63 0.00
N GLY A 107 11.08 -1.35 1.18
CA GLY A 107 11.77 -0.09 1.44
C GLY A 107 10.82 1.11 1.55
N THR A 108 11.38 2.29 1.33
CA THR A 108 10.70 3.59 1.33
C THR A 108 11.18 4.33 0.08
N PRO A 109 10.31 4.62 -0.90
CA PRO A 109 8.86 4.36 -0.90
C PRO A 109 8.46 2.92 -1.23
N ARG A 110 7.24 2.52 -0.85
CA ARG A 110 6.59 1.25 -1.24
C ARG A 110 5.06 1.34 -1.23
N MET A 111 4.39 0.35 -1.79
CA MET A 111 2.93 0.23 -1.82
C MET A 111 2.49 -1.19 -1.44
N THR A 112 1.52 -1.31 -0.52
CA THR A 112 0.84 -2.58 -0.22
C THR A 112 -0.27 -2.85 -1.23
N ARG A 113 -0.83 -4.07 -1.22
CA ARG A 113 -1.98 -4.40 -2.07
C ARG A 113 -3.32 -4.09 -1.41
N PRO A 114 -4.40 -3.90 -2.19
CA PRO A 114 -5.76 -3.82 -1.67
C PRO A 114 -6.16 -5.14 -1.03
N ARG A 115 -6.46 -5.11 0.27
CA ARG A 115 -6.93 -6.27 1.03
C ARG A 115 -8.03 -5.86 1.99
N ALA A 116 -8.94 -6.79 2.26
CA ALA A 116 -9.91 -6.65 3.34
C ALA A 116 -9.21 -6.58 4.69
N ARG A 117 -9.51 -5.55 5.48
CA ARG A 117 -8.92 -5.32 6.80
C ARG A 117 -9.92 -5.66 7.88
N LYS A 118 -9.67 -6.73 8.64
CA LYS A 118 -10.51 -7.16 9.76
C LYS A 118 -10.74 -6.07 10.81
N ASN A 119 -9.76 -5.18 11.03
CA ASN A 119 -9.85 -4.08 11.98
C ASN A 119 -10.57 -2.83 11.42
N ALA A 120 -11.18 -2.94 10.25
CA ALA A 120 -11.94 -1.90 9.56
C ALA A 120 -13.18 -2.52 8.89
N ASP A 121 -13.88 -3.40 9.61
CA ASP A 121 -15.12 -4.06 9.17
C ASP A 121 -15.02 -4.79 7.81
N GLY A 122 -13.83 -5.31 7.50
CA GLY A 122 -13.57 -6.00 6.23
C GLY A 122 -13.43 -5.07 5.02
N MET A 123 -13.43 -3.75 5.22
CA MET A 123 -13.22 -2.79 4.14
C MET A 123 -11.89 -3.05 3.44
N SER A 124 -11.92 -3.05 2.10
CA SER A 124 -10.73 -3.11 1.28
C SER A 124 -9.92 -1.84 1.45
N GLY A 125 -8.60 -1.98 1.53
CA GLY A 125 -7.69 -0.84 1.53
C GLY A 125 -6.25 -1.24 1.30
N PHE A 126 -5.46 -0.29 0.84
CA PHE A 126 -4.01 -0.41 0.65
C PHE A 126 -3.31 0.82 1.22
N SER A 127 -1.98 0.77 1.28
CA SER A 127 -1.20 1.90 1.79
C SER A 127 -0.01 2.17 0.89
N VAL A 128 0.23 3.46 0.64
CA VAL A 128 1.49 3.94 0.07
C VAL A 128 2.32 4.49 1.23
N ILE A 129 3.55 4.02 1.33
CA ILE A 129 4.58 4.64 2.17
C ILE A 129 5.44 5.45 1.21
N ASP A 130 5.35 6.77 1.30
CA ASP A 130 6.02 7.70 0.39
C ASP A 130 7.50 7.92 0.76
N PRO A 131 8.30 8.71 0.00
CA PRO A 131 9.69 9.00 0.34
C PRO A 131 9.90 9.68 1.70
N GLY A 132 8.88 10.39 2.21
CA GLY A 132 8.87 10.97 3.55
C GLY A 132 8.54 9.96 4.65
N GLY A 133 8.33 8.68 4.32
CA GLY A 133 7.89 7.66 5.27
C GLY A 133 6.43 7.81 5.71
N ASN A 134 5.67 8.69 5.06
CA ASN A 134 4.28 8.97 5.41
C ASN A 134 3.39 7.82 4.95
N TRP A 135 2.40 7.49 5.77
CA TRP A 135 1.41 6.46 5.46
C TRP A 135 0.16 7.08 4.84
N ILE A 136 0.04 6.98 3.52
CA ILE A 136 -1.17 7.32 2.77
C ILE A 136 -2.07 6.09 2.76
N ARG A 137 -3.10 6.10 3.60
CA ARG A 137 -3.94 4.93 3.84
C ARG A 137 -5.23 5.07 3.06
N VAL A 138 -5.33 4.30 1.98
CA VAL A 138 -6.48 4.31 1.09
C VAL A 138 -7.48 3.26 1.54
N PHE A 139 -8.71 3.68 1.78
CA PHE A 139 -9.84 2.82 2.15
C PHE A 139 -11.02 3.05 1.21
N GLN A 140 -11.87 2.04 1.09
CA GLN A 140 -13.14 2.18 0.42
C GLN A 140 -14.11 3.05 1.25
N SER A 141 -14.75 4.05 0.64
CA SER A 141 -15.61 5.02 1.33
C SER A 141 -16.94 4.44 1.83
N ALA A 142 -17.39 3.31 1.28
CA ALA A 142 -18.49 2.50 1.79
C ALA A 142 -18.34 1.05 1.31
N PRO A 143 -18.55 0.03 2.15
CA PRO A 143 -18.56 -1.35 1.69
C PRO A 143 -19.76 -1.55 0.75
N ALA A 144 -19.50 -1.98 -0.50
CA ALA A 144 -20.57 -2.39 -1.41
C ALA A 144 -21.40 -3.56 -0.83
N SER A 145 -20.74 -4.37 0.02
CA SER A 145 -21.32 -5.36 0.93
C SER A 145 -20.25 -5.75 1.96
N PRO A 146 -20.61 -6.27 3.16
CA PRO A 146 -19.63 -6.79 4.10
C PRO A 146 -18.77 -7.86 3.42
N ALA A 147 -17.45 -7.74 3.52
CA ALA A 147 -16.58 -8.82 3.04
C ALA A 147 -16.94 -10.10 3.82
N PRO A 148 -17.03 -11.27 3.14
CA PRO A 148 -17.28 -12.52 3.82
C PRO A 148 -16.23 -12.74 4.91
N ALA A 149 -16.68 -13.23 6.07
CA ALA A 149 -15.78 -13.46 7.19
C ALA A 149 -14.70 -14.48 6.78
N PRO A 150 -13.44 -14.28 7.20
CA PRO A 150 -12.38 -15.24 6.91
C PRO A 150 -12.74 -16.60 7.50
N THR A 151 -12.82 -17.61 6.63
CA THR A 151 -13.09 -19.00 6.98
C THR A 151 -11.79 -19.80 7.07
N GLY A 152 -11.85 -20.95 7.74
CA GLY A 152 -10.69 -21.81 7.93
C GLY A 152 -9.58 -21.18 8.78
N ARG A 153 -8.51 -21.94 8.99
CA ARG A 153 -7.35 -21.52 9.79
C ARG A 153 -6.45 -20.57 9.01
N LEU A 154 -6.18 -20.85 7.74
CA LEU A 154 -5.38 -20.01 6.85
C LEU A 154 -6.02 -18.64 6.60
N GLY A 155 -7.33 -18.59 6.32
CA GLY A 155 -8.04 -17.31 6.16
C GLY A 155 -8.02 -16.46 7.43
N LYS A 156 -8.15 -17.07 8.62
CA LYS A 156 -8.00 -16.35 9.90
C LYS A 156 -6.58 -15.85 10.12
N ALA A 157 -5.57 -16.65 9.79
CA ALA A 157 -4.17 -16.25 9.87
C ALA A 157 -3.86 -15.07 8.94
N MET A 158 -4.33 -15.14 7.68
CA MET A 158 -4.26 -14.06 6.71
C MET A 158 -4.86 -12.77 7.26
N ALA A 159 -6.12 -12.81 7.70
CA ALA A 159 -6.82 -11.62 8.20
C ALA A 159 -6.12 -10.99 9.40
N ASN A 160 -5.55 -11.81 10.30
CA ASN A 160 -4.78 -11.30 11.44
C ASN A 160 -3.42 -10.72 11.01
N ALA A 161 -2.74 -11.34 10.05
CA ALA A 161 -1.45 -10.86 9.53
C ALA A 161 -1.61 -9.52 8.79
N VAL A 162 -2.67 -9.36 8.00
CA VAL A 162 -3.04 -8.08 7.34
C VAL A 162 -3.22 -6.95 8.35
N VAL A 163 -3.85 -7.21 9.50
CA VAL A 163 -3.96 -6.21 10.57
C VAL A 163 -2.58 -5.81 11.11
N GLN A 164 -1.66 -6.75 11.27
CA GLN A 164 -0.34 -6.43 11.83
C GLN A 164 0.53 -5.68 10.83
N SER A 165 0.69 -6.19 9.61
CA SER A 165 1.54 -5.54 8.62
C SER A 165 0.86 -4.32 7.99
N ASP A 166 -0.27 -4.51 7.32
CA ASP A 166 -0.83 -3.49 6.42
C ASP A 166 -1.57 -2.38 7.19
N SER A 167 -2.07 -2.67 8.40
CA SER A 167 -2.68 -1.66 9.27
C SER A 167 -1.70 -1.07 10.29
N ARG A 168 -0.83 -1.87 10.93
CA ARG A 168 0.04 -1.40 12.03
C ARG A 168 1.51 -1.22 11.66
N GLY A 169 1.95 -1.71 10.50
CA GLY A 169 3.37 -1.70 10.11
C GLY A 169 4.23 -2.77 10.78
N ASP A 170 3.64 -3.70 11.54
CA ASP A 170 4.35 -4.78 12.20
C ASP A 170 4.47 -6.01 11.28
N ALA A 171 5.33 -5.87 10.28
CA ALA A 171 5.66 -6.96 9.34
C ALA A 171 6.26 -8.18 10.05
N ARG A 172 6.99 -7.99 11.17
CA ARG A 172 7.58 -9.11 11.93
C ARG A 172 6.51 -9.96 12.59
N GLN A 173 5.52 -9.34 13.22
CA GLN A 173 4.42 -10.09 13.81
C GLN A 173 3.53 -10.74 12.74
N ALA A 174 3.33 -10.09 11.59
CA ALA A 174 2.64 -10.71 10.45
C ALA A 174 3.37 -11.97 9.97
N ALA A 175 4.69 -11.91 9.79
CA ALA A 175 5.52 -13.06 9.41
C ALA A 175 5.34 -14.23 10.38
N ARG A 176 5.42 -13.99 11.70
CA ARG A 176 5.22 -15.04 12.71
C ARG A 176 3.85 -15.72 12.63
N ILE A 177 2.79 -14.94 12.36
CA ILE A 177 1.42 -15.47 12.23
C ILE A 177 1.34 -16.39 11.01
N LEU A 178 1.86 -15.94 9.87
CA LEU A 178 1.85 -16.69 8.62
C LEU A 178 2.73 -17.95 8.70
N ASP A 179 3.93 -17.84 9.28
CA ASP A 179 4.85 -18.97 9.47
C ASP A 179 4.23 -20.05 10.36
N SER A 180 3.59 -19.63 11.47
CA SER A 180 2.85 -20.56 12.34
C SER A 180 1.71 -21.26 11.63
N ALA A 181 1.04 -20.55 10.71
CA ALA A 181 -0.04 -21.12 9.92
C ALA A 181 0.49 -22.11 8.87
N LEU A 182 1.58 -21.79 8.21
CA LEU A 182 2.22 -22.64 7.19
C LEU A 182 2.91 -23.89 7.77
N ALA A 183 3.34 -23.86 9.03
CA ALA A 183 4.03 -24.98 9.69
C ALA A 183 3.11 -26.15 10.08
N ARG A 184 1.78 -25.99 9.99
CA ARG A 184 0.80 -27.01 10.37
C ARG A 184 -0.23 -27.21 9.25
N PRO A 185 0.13 -27.84 8.12
CA PRO A 185 -0.82 -28.11 7.05
C PRO A 185 -1.94 -29.03 7.52
N GLU A 186 -3.18 -28.70 7.17
CA GLU A 186 -4.36 -29.54 7.41
C GLU A 186 -4.88 -30.09 6.07
N ALA A 187 -5.43 -31.31 6.07
CA ALA A 187 -5.84 -31.98 4.82
C ALA A 187 -7.00 -31.28 4.10
N ASP A 188 -7.76 -30.47 4.83
CA ASP A 188 -8.91 -29.68 4.38
C ASP A 188 -8.59 -28.19 4.21
N ASP A 189 -7.32 -27.78 4.30
CA ASP A 189 -6.90 -26.41 3.98
C ASP A 189 -7.27 -26.09 2.51
N ASP A 190 -8.04 -25.01 2.30
CA ASP A 190 -8.38 -24.53 0.95
C ASP A 190 -7.10 -24.19 0.19
N PRO A 191 -6.82 -24.83 -0.96
CA PRO A 191 -5.58 -24.60 -1.68
C PRO A 191 -5.46 -23.16 -2.21
N VAL A 192 -6.58 -22.46 -2.45
CA VAL A 192 -6.56 -21.03 -2.80
C VAL A 192 -6.06 -20.20 -1.62
N ALA A 193 -6.58 -20.47 -0.41
CA ALA A 193 -6.13 -19.78 0.81
C ALA A 193 -4.64 -20.07 1.10
N LEU A 194 -4.15 -21.26 0.77
CA LEU A 194 -2.72 -21.58 0.87
C LEU A 194 -1.88 -20.73 -0.09
N VAL A 195 -2.28 -20.59 -1.36
CA VAL A 195 -1.60 -19.69 -2.31
C VAL A 195 -1.59 -18.26 -1.79
N GLU A 196 -2.73 -17.75 -1.33
CA GLU A 196 -2.83 -16.39 -0.80
C GLU A 196 -1.87 -16.17 0.39
N VAL A 197 -1.84 -17.10 1.36
CA VAL A 197 -0.94 -17.04 2.53
C VAL A 197 0.54 -17.08 2.11
N LEU A 198 0.92 -17.92 1.16
CA LEU A 198 2.29 -18.00 0.64
C LEU A 198 2.70 -16.70 -0.05
N VAL A 199 1.85 -16.17 -0.94
CA VAL A 199 2.11 -14.91 -1.65
C VAL A 199 2.21 -13.75 -0.66
N TYR A 200 1.31 -13.66 0.32
CA TYR A 200 1.40 -12.60 1.32
C TYR A 200 2.62 -12.74 2.21
N ARG A 201 3.02 -13.97 2.55
CA ARG A 201 4.27 -14.20 3.30
C ARG A 201 5.50 -13.77 2.51
N ALA A 202 5.50 -13.94 1.19
CA ALA A 202 6.54 -13.42 0.30
C ALA A 202 6.57 -11.89 0.31
N GLU A 203 5.41 -11.22 0.22
CA GLU A 203 5.32 -9.74 0.32
C GLU A 203 5.83 -9.22 1.66
N VAL A 204 5.46 -9.88 2.77
CA VAL A 204 5.95 -9.54 4.12
C VAL A 204 7.46 -9.74 4.22
N ALA A 205 8.02 -10.79 3.59
CA ALA A 205 9.47 -10.99 3.51
C ALA A 205 10.16 -9.85 2.76
N MET A 206 9.60 -9.37 1.64
CA MET A 206 10.12 -8.20 0.92
C MET A 206 10.12 -6.96 1.81
N ALA A 207 9.04 -6.71 2.55
CA ALA A 207 8.97 -5.58 3.51
C ALA A 207 10.00 -5.68 4.65
N LEU A 208 10.45 -6.90 4.99
CA LEU A 208 11.47 -7.17 5.99
C LEU A 208 12.90 -7.21 5.41
N ASN A 209 13.08 -6.93 4.11
CA ASN A 209 14.35 -7.07 3.39
C ASN A 209 14.91 -8.50 3.46
N ASP A 210 14.04 -9.50 3.35
CA ASP A 210 14.37 -10.93 3.34
C ASP A 210 14.00 -11.57 1.99
N PRO A 211 14.79 -11.31 0.92
CA PRO A 211 14.49 -11.81 -0.41
C PRO A 211 14.60 -13.34 -0.51
N ALA A 212 15.41 -13.98 0.34
CA ALA A 212 15.56 -15.43 0.33
C ALA A 212 14.25 -16.13 0.71
N THR A 213 13.60 -15.67 1.79
CA THR A 213 12.28 -16.19 2.16
C THR A 213 11.22 -15.85 1.11
N ALA A 214 11.27 -14.67 0.49
CA ALA A 214 10.34 -14.32 -0.58
C ALA A 214 10.44 -15.31 -1.76
N VAL A 215 11.67 -15.61 -2.22
CA VAL A 215 11.92 -16.61 -3.27
C VAL A 215 11.41 -18.00 -2.85
N GLU A 216 11.68 -18.42 -1.61
CA GLU A 216 11.19 -19.73 -1.12
C GLU A 216 9.66 -19.81 -1.15
N MET A 217 8.97 -18.78 -0.67
CA MET A 217 7.51 -18.76 -0.65
C MET A 217 6.92 -18.77 -2.06
N LEU A 218 7.49 -18.01 -3.00
CA LEU A 218 7.06 -18.03 -4.40
C LEU A 218 7.29 -19.41 -5.04
N ALA A 219 8.43 -20.05 -4.79
CA ALA A 219 8.69 -21.41 -5.26
C ALA A 219 7.72 -22.46 -4.67
N ARG A 220 7.16 -22.20 -3.48
CA ARG A 220 6.10 -23.04 -2.89
C ARG A 220 4.74 -22.80 -3.54
N VAL A 221 4.44 -21.56 -3.97
CA VAL A 221 3.20 -21.24 -4.72
C VAL A 221 3.12 -22.09 -5.99
N ASP A 222 4.21 -22.23 -6.73
CA ASP A 222 4.27 -23.00 -7.98
C ASP A 222 4.00 -24.51 -7.80
N ARG A 223 4.06 -25.02 -6.57
CA ARG A 223 3.83 -26.44 -6.25
C ARG A 223 2.41 -26.72 -5.74
N VAL A 224 1.59 -25.69 -5.53
CA VAL A 224 0.20 -25.88 -5.08
C VAL A 224 -0.63 -26.38 -6.25
N ALA A 225 -1.22 -27.56 -6.11
CA ALA A 225 -2.13 -28.10 -7.12
C ALA A 225 -3.51 -27.42 -6.99
N LEU A 226 -3.96 -26.79 -8.08
CA LEU A 226 -5.27 -26.13 -8.17
C LEU A 226 -6.12 -26.77 -9.26
N SER A 227 -7.42 -26.88 -9.00
CA SER A 227 -8.41 -27.10 -10.06
C SER A 227 -8.52 -25.86 -10.97
N ALA A 228 -9.20 -25.97 -12.11
CA ALA A 228 -9.43 -24.81 -12.98
C ALA A 228 -10.24 -23.70 -12.28
N ASP A 229 -11.20 -24.09 -11.44
CA ASP A 229 -12.01 -23.16 -10.65
C ASP A 229 -11.17 -22.48 -9.58
N ASP A 230 -10.29 -23.23 -8.91
CA ASP A 230 -9.37 -22.69 -7.89
C ASP A 230 -8.32 -21.76 -8.52
N ALA A 231 -7.81 -22.09 -9.70
CA ALA A 231 -6.89 -21.21 -10.43
C ALA A 231 -7.55 -19.87 -10.78
N THR A 232 -8.84 -19.90 -11.16
CA THR A 232 -9.62 -18.68 -11.41
C THR A 232 -9.79 -17.86 -10.13
N ARG A 233 -10.12 -18.51 -9.00
CA ARG A 233 -10.23 -17.87 -7.68
C ARG A 233 -8.89 -17.27 -7.22
N ALA A 234 -7.77 -17.93 -7.53
CA ALA A 234 -6.42 -17.51 -7.14
C ALA A 234 -5.77 -16.46 -8.08
N ALA A 235 -6.45 -16.03 -9.15
CA ALA A 235 -5.86 -15.17 -10.19
C ALA A 235 -5.21 -13.89 -9.63
N ALA A 236 -5.85 -13.22 -8.67
CA ALA A 236 -5.30 -12.02 -8.04
C ALA A 236 -4.03 -12.32 -7.21
N ALA A 237 -3.95 -13.49 -6.58
CA ALA A 237 -2.75 -13.91 -5.86
C ALA A 237 -1.59 -14.21 -6.82
N TYR A 238 -1.85 -14.77 -7.99
CA TYR A 238 -0.82 -14.98 -9.02
C TYR A 238 -0.34 -13.69 -9.69
N GLU A 239 -1.24 -12.71 -9.90
CA GLU A 239 -0.81 -11.37 -10.33
C GLU A 239 0.14 -10.76 -9.28
N ALA A 240 -0.20 -10.88 -8.00
CA ALA A 240 0.65 -10.43 -6.91
C ALA A 240 2.00 -11.16 -6.86
N ALA A 241 2.02 -12.48 -7.07
CA ALA A 241 3.23 -13.28 -7.16
C ALA A 241 4.15 -12.81 -8.31
N THR A 242 3.56 -12.47 -9.46
CA THR A 242 4.29 -11.96 -10.64
C THR A 242 4.98 -10.64 -10.35
N ASP A 243 4.28 -9.69 -9.74
CA ASP A 243 4.86 -8.42 -9.30
C ASP A 243 5.99 -8.61 -8.28
N LEU A 244 5.86 -9.57 -7.36
CA LEU A 244 6.91 -9.89 -6.38
C LEU A 244 8.14 -10.50 -7.06
N ALA A 245 7.95 -11.39 -8.03
CA ALA A 245 9.04 -11.94 -8.82
C ALA A 245 9.78 -10.85 -9.62
N ALA A 246 9.03 -9.91 -10.22
CA ALA A 246 9.62 -8.74 -10.87
C ALA A 246 10.36 -7.84 -9.88
N ALA A 247 9.89 -7.74 -8.63
CA ALA A 247 10.57 -6.96 -7.59
C ALA A 247 11.89 -7.55 -7.11
N LEU A 248 12.01 -8.89 -7.17
CA LEU A 248 13.21 -9.66 -6.84
C LEU A 248 14.27 -9.67 -7.96
N SER A 249 13.87 -9.29 -9.18
CA SER A 249 14.76 -9.13 -10.34
C SER A 249 15.40 -7.73 -10.34
#